data_AF-A0A7K2XYG7-F1
#
_entry.id   AF-A0A7K2XYG7-F1
#
_cell.length_a   1.000
_cell.length_b   1.000
_cell.length_c   1.000
_cell.angle_alpha   90.00
_cell.angle_beta   90.00
_cell.angle_gamma   90.00
#
_symmetry.space_group_name_H-M   'P 1'
#
loop_
_entity.id
_entity.type
_entity.pdbx_description
1 polymer ?
#
loop_
_entity_poly.entity_id
_entity_poly.type
_entity_poly.pdbx_seq_one_letter_code
_entity_poly.pdbx_strand_id
1 'polypeptide(L)' 'KPEDVPADAVTSSGSGLDPDISPQYAKIQIHRVAEQNGLDVKQVEKLVADHTTGRTLGFMGEPRVNVLALNTALKALTQR' A
#
# COMPACT_ATOMS: atom_id res chain seq x y z
N LYS A 1 -21.82 0.48 -11.59
CA LYS A 1 -21.81 -0.96 -11.25
C LYS A 1 -20.45 -1.28 -10.67
N PRO A 2 -20.33 -1.92 -9.49
CA PRO A 2 -19.04 -2.14 -8.84
C PRO A 2 -18.36 -3.38 -9.41
N GLU A 3 -17.97 -3.33 -10.69
CA GLU A 3 -17.52 -4.50 -11.47
C GLU A 3 -15.99 -4.59 -11.61
N ASP A 4 -15.22 -3.66 -11.05
CA ASP A 4 -13.75 -3.61 -11.17
C ASP A 4 -13.03 -3.70 -9.82
N VAL A 5 -13.54 -4.51 -8.89
CA VAL A 5 -12.78 -4.86 -7.69
C VAL A 5 -12.04 -6.17 -7.97
N PRO A 6 -10.70 -6.18 -8.09
CA PRO A 6 -9.92 -7.40 -8.28
C PRO A 6 -10.19 -8.36 -7.12
N ALA A 7 -10.23 -9.68 -7.40
CA ALA A 7 -10.43 -10.71 -6.38
C ALA A 7 -9.40 -10.67 -5.24
N ASP A 8 -8.25 -10.03 -5.45
CA ASP A 8 -7.23 -9.73 -4.43
C ASP A 8 -7.66 -8.71 -3.37
N ALA A 9 -8.82 -8.05 -3.53
CA ALA A 9 -9.42 -7.25 -2.47
C ALA A 9 -10.22 -8.09 -1.46
N VAL A 10 -10.45 -9.38 -1.74
CA VAL A 10 -11.31 -10.26 -0.93
C VAL A 10 -10.53 -11.40 -0.26
N THR A 11 -9.25 -11.56 -0.57
CA THR A 11 -8.29 -12.35 0.21
C THR A 11 -7.62 -11.46 1.27
N SER A 12 -8.44 -10.77 2.05
CA SER A 12 -8.06 -10.45 3.43
C SER A 12 -7.82 -11.79 4.11
N SER A 13 -6.56 -12.19 4.25
CA SER A 13 -6.15 -13.31 5.10
C SER A 13 -6.97 -13.28 6.38
N GLY A 14 -7.74 -14.36 6.62
CA GLY A 14 -8.77 -14.49 7.65
C GLY A 14 -8.27 -14.49 9.08
N SER A 15 -7.31 -13.63 9.42
CA SER A 15 -6.72 -13.51 10.75
C SER A 15 -6.81 -12.10 11.33
N GLY A 16 -7.16 -11.06 10.54
CA GLY A 16 -7.15 -9.68 11.03
C GLY A 16 -5.79 -9.20 11.56
N LEU A 17 -4.73 -9.94 11.20
CA LEU A 17 -3.37 -9.87 11.77
C LEU A 17 -2.30 -9.53 10.73
N ASP A 18 -2.66 -9.60 9.44
CA ASP A 18 -1.72 -9.39 8.35
C ASP A 18 -1.95 -7.97 7.77
N PRO A 19 -1.09 -6.99 8.11
CA PRO A 19 -1.25 -5.60 7.69
C PRO A 19 -0.78 -5.37 6.25
N ASP A 20 -0.50 -6.42 5.48
CA ASP A 20 0.06 -6.28 4.15
C ASP A 20 -1.02 -6.25 3.06
N ILE A 21 -0.87 -5.36 2.07
CA ILE A 21 -1.75 -5.27 0.90
C ILE A 21 -0.96 -5.48 -0.40
N SER A 22 -1.66 -5.76 -1.51
CA SER A 22 -0.99 -5.82 -2.82
C SER A 22 -0.52 -4.43 -3.28
N PRO A 23 0.60 -4.32 -4.01
CA PRO A 23 1.06 -3.06 -4.59
C PRO A 23 0.04 -2.43 -5.54
N GLN A 24 -0.72 -3.24 -6.27
CA GLN A 24 -1.79 -2.78 -7.13
C GLN A 24 -2.89 -2.08 -6.32
N TYR A 25 -3.29 -2.67 -5.18
CA TYR A 25 -4.27 -2.06 -4.30
C TYR A 25 -3.75 -0.77 -3.67
N ALA A 26 -2.48 -0.76 -3.22
CA ALA A 26 -1.84 0.45 -2.70
C ALA A 26 -1.81 1.58 -3.73
N LYS A 27 -1.51 1.27 -5.01
CA LYS A 27 -1.49 2.26 -6.10
C LYS A 27 -2.80 2.97 -6.33
N ILE A 28 -3.93 2.25 -6.22
CA ILE A 28 -5.27 2.83 -6.35
C ILE A 28 -5.53 3.87 -5.25
N GLN A 29 -4.93 3.69 -4.07
CA GLN A 29 -5.12 4.57 -2.92
C GLN A 29 -4.19 5.80 -2.90
N ILE A 30 -3.12 5.83 -3.71
CA ILE A 30 -2.10 6.91 -3.68
C ILE A 30 -2.73 8.28 -3.80
N HIS A 31 -3.59 8.50 -4.80
CA HIS A 31 -4.23 9.79 -5.05
C HIS A 31 -5.04 10.27 -3.86
N ARG A 32 -5.91 9.40 -3.33
CA ARG A 32 -6.75 9.72 -2.17
C ARG A 32 -5.90 10.03 -0.93
N VAL A 33 -4.85 9.24 -0.68
CA VAL A 33 -3.97 9.43 0.47
C VAL A 33 -3.20 10.75 0.35
N ALA A 34 -2.71 11.08 -0.84
CA ALA A 34 -2.02 12.34 -1.11
C ALA A 34 -2.93 13.55 -0.84
N GLU A 35 -4.15 13.55 -1.38
CA GLU A 35 -5.14 14.61 -1.19
C GLU A 35 -5.51 14.78 0.29
N GLN A 36 -5.78 13.69 0.99
CA GLN A 36 -6.20 13.73 2.41
C GLN A 36 -5.09 14.22 3.35
N ASN A 37 -3.82 14.05 2.97
CA ASN A 37 -2.67 14.41 3.78
C ASN A 37 -1.97 15.68 3.29
N GLY A 38 -2.47 16.33 2.22
CA GLY A 38 -1.85 17.51 1.62
C GLY A 38 -0.45 17.24 1.05
N LEU A 39 -0.18 16.01 0.61
CA LEU A 39 1.12 15.59 0.08
C LEU A 39 1.10 15.53 -1.45
N ASP A 40 2.27 15.64 -2.08
CA ASP A 40 2.41 15.38 -3.51
C ASP A 40 2.21 13.89 -3.83
N VAL A 41 1.52 13.60 -4.93
CA VAL A 41 1.23 12.23 -5.38
C VAL A 41 2.52 11.42 -5.57
N LYS A 42 3.58 12.01 -6.11
CA LYS A 42 4.87 11.33 -6.31
C LYS A 42 5.55 11.01 -4.99
N GLN A 43 5.34 11.84 -3.96
CA GLN A 43 5.88 11.57 -2.63
C GLN A 43 5.20 10.34 -2.01
N VAL A 44 3.88 10.22 -2.16
CA VAL A 44 3.13 9.04 -1.68
C VAL A 44 3.48 7.80 -2.51
N GLU A 45 3.64 7.94 -3.83
CA GLU A 45 4.08 6.84 -4.70
C GLU A 45 5.45 6.30 -4.31
N LYS A 46 6.41 7.19 -4.05
CA LYS A 46 7.73 6.82 -3.55
C LYS A 46 7.64 6.09 -2.21
N LEU A 47 6.81 6.59 -1.30
CA LEU A 47 6.62 5.98 0.02
C LEU A 47 6.05 4.56 -0.10
N VAL A 48 5.06 4.35 -0.98
CA VAL A 48 4.52 3.01 -1.26
C VAL A 48 5.60 2.09 -1.83
N ALA A 49 6.41 2.57 -2.78
CA ALA A 49 7.49 1.77 -3.36
C ALA A 49 8.57 1.40 -2.32
N ASP A 50 8.98 2.35 -1.48
CA ASP A 50 9.98 2.15 -0.42
C ASP A 50 9.49 1.17 0.66
N HIS A 51 8.16 1.04 0.84
CA HIS A 51 7.52 0.07 1.75
C HIS A 51 6.91 -1.15 1.04
N THR A 52 7.24 -1.36 -0.23
CA THR A 52 6.89 -2.58 -0.97
C THR A 52 8.02 -3.60 -0.84
N THR A 53 7.76 -4.69 -0.13
CA THR A 53 8.68 -5.83 -0.09
C THR A 53 8.46 -6.68 -1.35
N GLY A 54 9.51 -6.81 -2.16
CA GLY A 54 9.50 -7.53 -3.43
C GLY A 54 9.79 -9.02 -3.30
N ARG A 55 9.72 -9.71 -4.45
CA ARG A 55 10.11 -11.12 -4.61
C ARG A 55 11.56 -11.32 -4.19
N THR A 56 11.80 -12.12 -3.15
CA THR A 56 13.14 -12.61 -2.83
C THR A 56 13.60 -13.50 -3.99
N LEU A 57 14.72 -13.14 -4.62
CA LEU A 57 15.32 -13.85 -5.77
C LEU A 57 14.43 -13.96 -7.03
N GLY A 58 13.44 -13.09 -7.22
CA GLY A 58 12.67 -13.02 -8.48
C GLY A 58 11.62 -14.12 -8.71
N PHE A 59 11.57 -15.14 -7.85
CA PHE A 59 10.61 -16.26 -7.93
C PHE A 59 9.93 -16.62 -6.60
N MET A 60 10.34 -16.04 -5.46
CA MET A 60 9.79 -16.41 -4.15
C MET A 60 9.03 -15.24 -3.50
N GLY A 61 7.76 -15.49 -3.13
CA GLY A 61 6.87 -14.53 -2.49
C GLY A 61 6.06 -13.68 -3.46
N GLU A 62 4.88 -13.25 -3.04
CA GLU A 62 4.11 -12.22 -3.74
C GLU A 62 4.60 -10.84 -3.29
N PRO A 63 4.64 -9.81 -4.15
CA PRO A 63 4.98 -8.48 -3.71
C PRO A 63 3.89 -7.96 -2.76
N ARG A 64 4.31 -7.39 -1.63
CA ARG A 64 3.41 -6.94 -0.55
C ARG A 64 3.84 -5.58 -0.04
N VAL A 65 2.87 -4.74 0.30
CA VAL A 65 3.09 -3.42 0.88
C VAL A 65 2.76 -3.48 2.35
N ASN A 66 3.71 -3.11 3.21
CA ASN A 66 3.49 -3.08 4.64
C ASN A 66 2.72 -1.82 5.08
N VAL A 67 1.43 -1.95 5.36
CA VAL A 67 0.56 -0.80 5.67
C VAL A 67 0.94 -0.14 7.00
N LEU A 68 1.40 -0.92 7.99
CA LEU A 68 1.79 -0.36 9.29
C LEU A 68 3.01 0.58 9.14
N ALA A 69 4.06 0.12 8.47
CA ALA A 69 5.26 0.89 8.21
C ALA A 69 4.94 2.12 7.34
N LEU A 70 4.14 1.92 6.28
CA LEU A 70 3.68 2.99 5.40
C LEU A 70 2.92 4.09 6.17
N ASN A 71 1.96 3.72 7.02
CA ASN A 71 1.18 4.67 7.82
C ASN A 71 2.06 5.42 8.83
N THR A 72 3.04 4.74 9.42
CA THR A 72 3.98 5.36 10.36
C THR A 72 4.85 6.39 9.64
N ALA A 73 5.37 6.07 8.45
CA ALA A 73 6.15 6.99 7.64
C ALA A 73 5.30 8.17 7.14
N LEU A 74 4.06 7.91 6.72
CA LEU A 74 3.11 8.94 6.31
C LEU A 74 2.84 9.93 7.46
N LYS A 75 2.59 9.42 8.67
CA LYS A 75 2.39 10.24 9.86
C LYS A 75 3.62 11.09 10.20
N ALA A 76 4.83 10.54 10.05
CA ALA A 76 6.06 11.30 10.27
C ALA A 76 6.26 12.45 9.25
N LEU A 77 5.74 12.30 8.02
CA LEU A 77 5.76 13.33 6.99
C LEU A 77 4.72 14.44 7.21
N THR A 78 3.56 14.11 7.78
CA THR A 78 2.45 15.06 7.97
C THR A 78 2.45 15.77 9.32
N GLN A 79 3.19 15.25 10.31
CA GLN A 79 3.35 15.87 11.63
C GLN A 79 4.50 16.88 11.72
N ARG A 80 5.13 17.21 10.58
CA ARG A 80 6.10 18.32 10.47
C ARG A 80 5.39 19.60 10.05
#